data_AF-O77632-F1
#
_entry.id   AF-O77632-F1
#
_cell.length_a   1.000
_cell.length_b   1.000
_cell.length_c   1.000
_cell.angle_alpha   90.00
_cell.angle_beta   90.00
_cell.angle_gamma   90.00
#
_symmetry.space_group_name_H-M   'P 1'
#
loop_
_entity.id
_entity.type
_entity.pdbx_description
1 polymer ?
#
loop_
_entity_poly.entity_id
_entity_poly.type
_entity_poly.pdbx_seq_one_letter_code
_entity_poly.pdbx_strand_id
1 'polypeptide(L)' 'DAHFDDDETWTSSSKGYNLFLVAAHEFGHSLGLDHSKDPGALMFPIYTYTGKSHFMLPDDDVQGIQSLYGPGDEDPN' A
#
# COMPACT_ATOMS: atom_id res chain seq x y z
N ASP A 1 12.60 0.20 8.99
CA ASP A 1 12.48 -1.26 8.87
C ASP A 1 11.01 -1.65 8.85
N ALA A 2 10.65 -2.67 8.09
CA ALA A 2 9.29 -3.23 8.01
C ALA A 2 9.37 -4.68 8.50
N HIS A 3 8.46 -5.06 9.39
CA HIS A 3 8.41 -6.39 10.01
C HIS A 3 7.08 -7.04 9.64
N PHE A 4 7.13 -8.29 9.19
CA PHE A 4 5.96 -9.06 8.78
C PHE A 4 5.82 -10.26 9.73
N ASP A 5 4.61 -10.47 10.26
CA ASP A 5 4.33 -11.56 11.18
C ASP A 5 4.33 -12.90 10.44
N ASP A 6 5.20 -13.83 10.82
CA ASP A 6 5.35 -15.14 10.16
C ASP A 6 4.26 -16.14 10.60
N ASP A 7 3.43 -15.79 11.58
CA ASP A 7 2.21 -16.53 11.91
C ASP A 7 1.10 -16.34 10.84
N GLU A 8 1.23 -15.31 9.98
CA GLU A 8 0.29 -15.06 8.89
C GLU A 8 0.55 -15.94 7.66
N THR A 9 -0.53 -16.35 7.00
CA THR A 9 -0.42 -17.06 5.72
C THR A 9 -0.20 -16.07 4.57
N TRP A 10 1.07 -15.75 4.31
CA TRP A 10 1.49 -14.89 3.20
C TRP A 10 1.28 -15.57 1.85
N THR A 11 0.60 -14.87 0.94
CA THR A 11 0.40 -15.35 -0.44
C THR A 11 0.57 -14.25 -1.48
N SER A 12 0.63 -14.65 -2.74
CA SER A 12 0.51 -13.76 -3.92
C SER A 12 -0.89 -13.82 -4.54
N SER A 13 -1.86 -14.39 -3.83
CA SER A 13 -3.22 -14.66 -4.30
C SER A 13 -4.26 -13.91 -3.48
N SER A 14 -5.54 -14.23 -3.67
CA SER A 14 -6.66 -13.76 -2.83
C SER A 14 -6.82 -14.56 -1.53
N LYS A 15 -6.07 -15.63 -1.34
CA LYS A 15 -6.11 -16.44 -0.11
C LYS A 15 -5.16 -15.84 0.94
N GLY A 16 -5.56 -15.83 2.20
CA GLY A 16 -4.73 -15.26 3.27
C GLY A 16 -4.39 -13.78 3.04
N TYR A 17 -3.18 -13.39 3.45
CA TYR A 17 -2.68 -12.02 3.30
C TYR A 17 -1.83 -11.90 2.06
N ASN A 18 -2.19 -10.98 1.17
CA ASN A 18 -1.40 -10.72 -0.02
C ASN A 18 -0.14 -9.94 0.37
N LEU A 19 1.03 -10.59 0.34
CA LEU A 19 2.28 -9.99 0.80
C LEU A 19 2.64 -8.72 0.02
N PHE A 20 2.30 -8.66 -1.27
CA PHE A 20 2.52 -7.45 -2.07
C PHE A 20 1.71 -6.26 -1.54
N LEU A 21 0.41 -6.45 -1.24
CA LEU A 21 -0.43 -5.36 -0.73
C LEU A 21 0.04 -4.90 0.66
N VAL A 22 0.36 -5.82 1.56
CA VAL A 22 0.83 -5.48 2.90
C VAL A 22 2.20 -4.81 2.84
N ALA A 23 3.14 -5.34 2.06
CA ALA A 23 4.45 -4.71 1.91
C ALA A 23 4.37 -3.31 1.29
N ALA A 24 3.48 -3.08 0.33
CA ALA A 24 3.26 -1.75 -0.24
C ALA A 24 2.78 -0.75 0.84
N HIS A 25 1.88 -1.17 1.73
CA HIS A 25 1.43 -0.36 2.88
C HIS A 25 2.59 -0.06 3.86
N GLU A 26 3.33 -1.09 4.29
CA GLU A 26 4.46 -0.90 5.22
C GLU A 26 5.61 -0.05 4.64
N PHE A 27 5.81 -0.11 3.32
CA PHE A 27 6.74 0.78 2.63
C PHE A 27 6.22 2.21 2.58
N GLY A 28 4.91 2.44 2.51
CA GLY A 28 4.34 3.78 2.71
C GLY A 28 4.73 4.37 4.06
N HIS A 29 4.61 3.60 5.15
CA HIS A 29 5.11 4.02 6.47
C HIS A 29 6.61 4.26 6.50
N SER A 30 7.39 3.39 5.87
CA SER A 30 8.84 3.53 5.78
C SER A 30 9.26 4.79 5.02
N LEU A 31 8.43 5.25 4.08
CA LEU A 31 8.59 6.50 3.32
C LEU A 31 7.91 7.71 4.00
N GLY A 32 7.33 7.55 5.19
CA GLY A 32 6.81 8.65 6.00
C GLY A 32 5.33 8.97 5.83
N LEU A 33 4.54 8.11 5.16
CA LEU A 33 3.08 8.22 5.17
C LEU A 33 2.51 7.69 6.49
N ASP A 34 1.55 8.42 7.06
CA ASP A 34 0.70 7.92 8.15
C ASP A 34 -0.57 7.28 7.54
N HIS A 35 -1.38 6.65 8.39
CA HIS A 35 -2.64 6.07 7.98
C HIS A 35 -3.59 7.09 7.36
N SER A 36 -4.21 6.70 6.25
CA SER A 36 -5.30 7.45 5.64
C SER A 36 -6.63 7.19 6.33
N LYS A 37 -7.53 8.17 6.24
CA LYS A 37 -8.94 8.02 6.62
C LYS A 37 -9.82 7.58 5.44
N ASP A 38 -9.29 7.58 4.22
CA ASP A 38 -9.99 7.09 3.03
C ASP A 38 -9.99 5.55 3.02
N PRO A 39 -11.17 4.89 3.09
CA PRO A 39 -11.26 3.43 3.01
C PRO A 39 -10.77 2.82 1.68
N GLY A 40 -10.60 3.65 0.64
CA GLY A 40 -10.07 3.24 -0.66
C GLY A 40 -8.55 3.37 -0.80
N ALA A 41 -7.87 3.98 0.17
CA ALA A 41 -6.43 4.17 0.16
C ALA A 41 -5.66 2.90 0.50
N LEU A 42 -4.47 2.75 -0.07
CA LEU A 42 -3.52 1.71 0.33
C LEU A 42 -3.12 1.91 1.79
N MET A 43 -2.94 3.16 2.24
CA MET A 43 -2.59 3.51 3.61
C MET A 43 -3.77 3.46 4.59
N PHE A 44 -4.94 2.92 4.22
CA PHE A 44 -6.01 2.67 5.18
C PHE A 44 -5.58 1.58 6.19
N PRO A 45 -5.79 1.75 7.52
CA PRO A 45 -5.24 0.87 8.55
C PRO A 45 -5.82 -0.56 8.57
N ILE A 46 -6.83 -0.86 7.76
CA ILE A 46 -7.48 -2.16 7.73
C ILE A 46 -7.22 -2.82 6.37
N TYR A 47 -6.52 -3.95 6.39
CA TYR A 47 -6.25 -4.75 5.21
C TYR A 47 -7.54 -5.07 4.44
N THR A 48 -7.55 -4.71 3.16
CA THR A 48 -8.62 -5.03 2.23
C THR A 48 -8.02 -5.59 0.95
N TYR A 49 -8.37 -6.84 0.60
CA TYR A 49 -7.96 -7.41 -0.67
C TYR A 49 -8.75 -6.75 -1.82
N THR A 50 -8.06 -6.04 -2.71
CA THR A 50 -8.70 -5.25 -3.77
C THR A 50 -9.08 -6.07 -5.01
N GLY A 51 -8.59 -7.31 -5.14
CA GLY A 51 -8.96 -8.23 -6.23
C GLY A 51 -8.61 -7.77 -7.65
N LYS A 52 -7.83 -6.70 -7.79
CA LYS A 52 -7.47 -6.15 -9.10
C LYS A 52 -6.31 -6.95 -9.69
N SER A 53 -6.43 -7.32 -10.96
CA SER A 53 -5.37 -8.02 -11.70
C SER A 53 -4.12 -7.18 -11.83
N HIS A 54 -4.26 -5.85 -11.95
CA HIS A 54 -3.19 -4.86 -11.84
C HIS A 54 -3.53 -3.89 -10.71
N PHE A 55 -2.64 -3.82 -9.72
CA PHE A 55 -2.73 -2.82 -8.66
C PHE A 55 -2.42 -1.43 -9.25
N MET A 56 -3.24 -0.45 -8.92
CA MET A 56 -2.99 0.96 -9.18
C MET A 56 -2.96 1.66 -7.83
N LEU A 57 -2.00 2.55 -7.62
CA LEU A 57 -1.90 3.30 -6.38
C LEU A 57 -3.10 4.27 -6.30
N PRO A 58 -3.91 4.26 -5.21
CA PRO A 58 -4.99 5.21 -5.07
C PRO A 58 -4.52 6.66 -5.03
N ASP A 59 -5.35 7.58 -5.51
CA ASP A 59 -5.02 8.99 -5.66
C ASP A 59 -4.66 9.66 -4.31
N ASP A 60 -5.29 9.26 -3.22
CA ASP A 60 -4.97 9.72 -1.86
C ASP A 60 -3.50 9.40 -1.49
N ASP A 61 -3.04 8.19 -1.81
CA ASP A 61 -1.66 7.75 -1.54
C ASP A 61 -0.66 8.44 -2.48
N VAL A 62 -1.04 8.68 -3.76
CA VAL A 62 -0.24 9.45 -4.72
C VAL A 62 -0.04 10.89 -4.22
N GLN A 63 -1.12 11.57 -3.83
CA GLN A 63 -1.04 12.93 -3.30
C GLN A 63 -0.22 12.97 -2.00
N GLY A 64 -0.42 11.98 -1.12
CA GLY A 64 0.33 11.82 0.12
C GLY A 64 1.83 11.75 -0.13
N ILE A 65 2.29 10.84 -0.98
CA ILE A 65 3.73 10.64 -1.21
C ILE A 65 4.36 11.80 -1.98
N GLN A 66 3.64 12.39 -2.94
CA GLN A 66 4.11 13.55 -3.67
C GLN A 66 4.15 14.82 -2.81
N SER A 67 3.37 14.90 -1.72
CA SER A 67 3.50 16.01 -0.76
C SER A 67 4.83 16.00 -0.01
N LEU A 68 5.44 14.82 0.15
CA LEU A 68 6.72 14.63 0.83
C LEU A 68 7.92 14.79 -0.12
N TYR A 69 7.81 14.28 -1.35
CA TYR A 69 8.95 14.12 -2.26
C TYR A 69 8.79 14.82 -3.62
N GLY A 70 7.61 15.34 -3.94
CA GLY A 70 7.27 15.84 -5.28
C GLY A 70 6.91 14.71 -6.26
N PRO A 71 6.44 15.07 -7.48
CA PRO A 71 6.17 14.10 -8.54
C PRO A 71 7.48 13.58 -9.17
N GLY A 72 7.42 12.38 -9.75
CA GLY A 72 8.46 11.87 -10.64
C GLY A 72 8.37 12.49 -12.04
N ASP A 73 9.34 12.18 -12.90
CA ASP A 73 9.37 12.67 -14.29
C ASP A 73 8.20 12.10 -15.13
N GLU A 74 7.76 10.87 -14.84
CA GLU A 74 6.63 10.20 -15.48
C GLU A 74 5.77 9.47 -14.43
N ASP A 75 4.47 9.34 -14.71
CA ASP A 75 3.54 8.58 -13.85
C ASP A 75 3.52 7.10 -14.26
N PRO A 76 3.96 6.17 -13.38
CA PRO A 76 3.99 4.75 -13.68
C PRO A 76 2.64 4.03 -13.45
N ASN A 77 1.60 4.74 -13.00
CA ASN A 77 0.26 4.16 -12.79
C ASN A 77 -0.47 3.82 -14.10
#